data_AF-A0AAD3NMS6-F1
#
_entry.id   AF-A0AAD3NMS6-F1
#
_cell.length_a   1.000
_cell.length_b   1.000
_cell.length_c   1.000
_cell.angle_alpha   90.00
_cell.angle_beta   90.00
_cell.angle_gamma   90.00
#
_symmetry.space_group_name_H-M   'P 1'
#
loop_
_entity.id
_entity.type
_entity.pdbx_description
1 polymer ?
#
loop_
_entity_poly.entity_id
_entity_poly.type
_entity_poly.pdbx_seq_one_letter_code
_entity_poly.pdbx_strand_id
1 'polypeptide(L)'
;SEGKQKEIQQLQDQNHQQQTELQRLNQELENKNKQSAETQSSTTGSIIVDQIDPQGKSVRLRNQSDEVQPLGGWEIHLRVNKRKPIIWTFNHFDKVKAKDTVTIWVSEHGLSSQPLPDLKWSVLKSWSHVLVTLFNPSGEV
;
A
#
# COMPACT_ATOMS: atom_id res chain seq x y z
N SER A 1 -49.06 23.02 21.91
CA SER A 1 -49.91 22.97 20.70
C SER A 1 -49.44 21.81 19.84
N GLU A 2 -50.35 21.19 19.09
CA GLU A 2 -50.02 20.08 18.16
C GLU A 2 -48.90 20.44 17.18
N GLY A 3 -48.76 21.72 16.81
CA GLY A 3 -47.67 22.21 15.96
C GLY A 3 -46.27 21.93 16.52
N LYS A 4 -46.05 22.13 17.82
CA LYS A 4 -44.75 21.84 18.45
C LYS A 4 -44.42 20.35 18.48
N GLN A 5 -45.42 19.49 18.64
CA GLN A 5 -45.21 18.03 18.62
C GLN A 5 -44.86 17.54 17.21
N LYS A 6 -45.50 18.07 16.17
CA LYS A 6 -45.15 17.76 14.77
C LYS A 6 -43.74 18.20 14.41
N GLU A 7 -43.32 19.38 14.88
CA GLU A 7 -41.97 19.91 14.66
C GLU A 7 -40.89 19.05 15.35
N ILE A 8 -41.14 18.61 16.59
CA ILE A 8 -40.24 17.69 17.30
C ILE A 8 -40.12 16.35 16.57
N GLN A 9 -41.24 15.79 16.11
CA GLN A 9 -41.23 14.53 15.36
C GLN A 9 -40.44 14.66 14.06
N GLN A 10 -40.65 15.74 13.31
CA GLN A 10 -39.95 16.00 12.06
C GLN A 10 -38.43 16.12 12.27
N LEU A 11 -38.00 16.78 13.35
CA LEU A 11 -36.58 16.90 13.70
C LEU A 11 -35.96 15.54 14.09
N GLN A 12 -36.71 14.70 14.80
CA GLN A 12 -36.25 13.34 15.13
C GLN A 12 -36.07 12.48 13.88
N ASP A 13 -37.02 12.55 12.95
CA ASP A 13 -36.96 11.81 11.69
C ASP A 13 -35.76 12.29 10.83
N GLN A 14 -35.51 13.61 10.79
CA GLN A 14 -34.34 14.19 10.12
C GLN A 14 -33.03 13.72 10.75
N ASN A 15 -32.95 13.69 12.09
CA ASN A 15 -31.76 13.25 12.80
C ASN A 15 -31.50 11.75 12.54
N HIS A 16 -32.56 10.93 12.54
CA HIS A 16 -32.44 9.50 12.24
C HIS A 16 -31.98 9.25 10.79
N GLN A 17 -32.50 10.03 9.82
CA GLN A 17 -32.01 9.98 8.44
C GLN A 17 -30.53 10.35 8.33
N GLN A 18 -30.10 11.43 8.98
CA GLN A 18 -28.70 11.85 8.98
C GLN A 18 -27.77 10.79 9.59
N GLN A 19 -28.17 10.15 10.69
CA GLN A 19 -27.40 9.06 11.30
C GLN A 19 -27.28 7.85 10.37
N THR A 20 -28.37 7.50 9.67
CA THR A 20 -28.37 6.38 8.72
C THR A 20 -27.46 6.66 7.52
N GLU A 21 -27.47 7.90 7.01
CA GLU A 21 -26.62 8.31 5.90
C GLU A 21 -25.13 8.28 6.31
N LEU A 22 -24.79 8.75 7.51
CA LEU A 22 -23.43 8.68 8.05
C LEU A 22 -22.93 7.24 8.17
N GLN A 23 -23.76 6.31 8.65
CA GLN A 23 -23.40 4.90 8.74
C GLN A 23 -23.14 4.30 7.35
N ARG A 24 -23.98 4.62 6.37
CA ARG A 24 -23.81 4.15 4.98
C ARG A 24 -22.53 4.69 4.36
N LEU A 25 -22.22 5.97 4.56
CA LEU A 25 -20.99 6.58 4.05
C LEU A 25 -19.75 5.91 4.66
N ASN A 26 -19.79 5.64 5.97
CA ASN A 26 -18.66 5.00 6.65
C ASN A 26 -18.45 3.55 6.15
N GLN A 27 -19.53 2.81 5.93
CA GLN A 27 -19.48 1.47 5.32
C GLN A 27 -18.91 1.53 3.88
N GLU A 28 -19.30 2.53 3.09
CA GLU A 28 -18.76 2.73 1.74
C GLU A 28 -17.27 3.07 1.74
N LEU A 29 -16.82 3.89 2.70
CA LEU A 29 -15.40 4.21 2.89
C LEU A 29 -14.61 2.96 3.29
N GLU A 30 -15.12 2.14 4.22
CA GLU A 30 -14.49 0.88 4.60
C GLU A 30 -14.39 -0.10 3.42
N ASN A 31 -15.43 -0.20 2.60
CA ASN A 31 -15.45 -1.06 1.42
C ASN A 31 -14.47 -0.57 0.34
N LYS A 32 -14.39 0.74 0.08
CA LYS A 32 -13.38 1.32 -0.82
C LYS A 32 -11.96 1.07 -0.33
N ASN A 33 -11.73 1.16 0.99
CA ASN A 33 -10.42 0.90 1.57
C ASN A 33 -10.02 -0.59 1.44
N LYS A 34 -10.98 -1.51 1.59
CA LYS A 34 -10.76 -2.96 1.35
C LYS A 34 -10.46 -3.28 -0.12
N GLN A 35 -11.16 -2.65 -1.07
CA GLN A 35 -10.89 -2.82 -2.51
C GLN A 35 -9.53 -2.25 -2.95
N SER A 36 -9.06 -1.19 -2.28
CA SER A 36 -7.72 -0.63 -2.52
C SER A 36 -6.59 -1.55 -1.99
N ALA A 37 -6.94 -2.52 -1.14
CA ALA A 37 -6.01 -3.43 -0.48
C ALA A 37 -6.01 -4.84 -1.09
N GLU A 38 -6.47 -5.02 -2.32
CA GLU A 38 -6.31 -6.28 -3.07
C GLU A 38 -4.81 -6.51 -3.38
N THR A 39 -4.10 -7.08 -2.39
CA THR A 39 -2.72 -7.53 -2.52
C THR A 39 -2.73 -8.82 -3.33
N GLN A 40 -2.62 -8.71 -4.65
CA GLN A 40 -2.35 -9.87 -5.49
C GLN A 40 -0.86 -10.24 -5.35
N SER A 41 -0.56 -11.21 -4.48
CA SER A 41 0.77 -11.81 -4.38
C SER A 41 0.86 -13.01 -5.31
N SER A 42 1.55 -12.88 -6.44
CA SER A 42 2.09 -14.04 -7.15
C SER A 42 3.39 -14.45 -6.48
N THR A 43 3.55 -15.74 -6.16
CA THR A 43 4.75 -16.24 -5.49
C THR A 43 5.40 -17.32 -6.35
N THR A 44 6.55 -16.99 -6.93
CA THR A 44 7.42 -17.94 -7.62
C THR A 44 8.82 -17.77 -7.05
N GLY A 45 9.14 -18.48 -5.97
CA GLY A 45 10.50 -18.50 -5.42
C GLY A 45 10.60 -18.59 -3.89
N SER A 46 11.84 -18.65 -3.41
CA SER A 46 12.20 -18.70 -1.97
C SER A 46 12.03 -17.35 -1.26
N ILE A 47 11.95 -16.25 -2.00
CA ILE A 47 11.73 -14.89 -1.49
C ILE A 47 10.37 -14.39 -1.93
N ILE A 48 9.60 -13.85 -1.00
CA ILE A 48 8.24 -13.36 -1.26
C ILE A 48 8.09 -11.90 -0.81
N VAL A 49 7.10 -11.20 -1.39
CA VAL A 49 6.60 -9.94 -0.84
C VAL A 49 5.67 -10.28 0.33
N ASP A 50 6.13 -10.00 1.56
CA ASP A 50 5.42 -10.35 2.80
C ASP A 50 4.43 -9.26 3.23
N GLN A 51 4.82 -8.00 3.09
CA GLN A 51 3.95 -6.87 3.41
C GLN A 51 4.32 -5.65 2.58
N ILE A 52 3.30 -4.87 2.23
CA ILE A 52 3.43 -3.52 1.69
C ILE A 52 2.82 -2.57 2.71
N ASP A 53 3.54 -1.51 3.05
CA ASP A 53 3.00 -0.45 3.90
C ASP A 53 1.81 0.22 3.17
N PRO A 54 0.63 0.38 3.82
CA PRO A 54 -0.55 0.98 3.18
C PRO A 54 -0.35 2.41 2.66
N GLN A 55 0.68 3.11 3.15
CA GLN A 55 1.05 4.45 2.71
C GLN A 55 2.18 4.42 1.67
N GLY A 56 2.62 3.24 1.22
CA GLY A 56 3.66 3.04 0.22
C GLY A 56 5.08 3.33 0.73
N LYS A 57 5.28 3.42 2.05
CA LYS A 57 6.57 3.82 2.66
C LYS A 57 7.58 2.69 2.75
N SER A 58 7.14 1.43 2.72
CA SER A 58 8.04 0.30 2.78
C SER A 58 7.46 -0.94 2.13
N VAL A 59 8.37 -1.82 1.73
CA VAL A 59 8.08 -3.17 1.25
C VAL A 59 8.91 -4.12 2.10
N ARG A 60 8.27 -5.12 2.72
CA ARG A 60 8.95 -6.19 3.42
C ARG A 60 8.97 -7.44 2.56
N LEU A 61 10.17 -8.00 2.37
CA LEU A 61 10.36 -9.31 1.78
C LEU A 61 10.61 -10.36 2.87
N ARG A 62 10.19 -11.60 2.63
CA ARG A 62 10.45 -12.74 3.51
C ARG A 62 11.16 -13.84 2.75
N ASN A 63 12.21 -14.39 3.34
CA ASN A 63 12.78 -15.66 2.91
C ASN A 63 11.98 -16.81 3.53
N GLN A 64 11.30 -17.60 2.70
CA GLN A 64 10.53 -18.76 3.15
C GLN A 64 11.36 -20.05 3.21
N SER A 65 12.57 -20.06 2.66
CA SER A 65 13.45 -21.24 2.68
C SER A 65 14.09 -21.46 4.05
N ASP A 66 14.64 -22.66 4.23
CA ASP A 66 15.44 -23.06 5.39
C ASP A 66 16.93 -22.73 5.22
N GLU A 67 17.29 -22.00 4.16
CA GLU A 67 18.66 -21.62 3.81
C GLU A 67 18.82 -20.10 3.71
N VAL A 68 20.05 -19.62 3.77
CA VAL A 68 20.37 -18.21 3.49
C VAL A 68 20.20 -17.96 1.99
N GLN A 69 19.44 -16.93 1.63
CA GLN A 69 19.20 -16.56 0.24
C GLN A 69 20.00 -15.32 -0.14
N PRO A 70 20.85 -15.37 -1.18
CA PRO A 70 21.49 -14.19 -1.74
C PRO A 70 20.48 -13.38 -2.54
N LEU A 71 20.49 -12.06 -2.35
CA LEU A 71 19.65 -11.11 -3.08
C LEU A 71 20.41 -10.32 -4.14
N GLY A 72 21.72 -10.53 -4.29
CA GLY A 72 22.52 -9.81 -5.27
C GLY A 72 21.92 -9.83 -6.68
N GLY A 73 21.67 -8.65 -7.24
CA GLY A 73 21.09 -8.49 -8.59
C GLY A 73 19.57 -8.71 -8.68
N TRP A 74 18.88 -8.98 -7.58
CA TRP A 74 17.42 -8.95 -7.55
C TRP A 74 16.93 -7.51 -7.67
N GLU A 75 15.74 -7.32 -8.24
CA GLU A 75 15.13 -6.01 -8.39
C GLU A 75 13.72 -5.96 -7.82
N ILE A 76 13.38 -4.85 -7.17
CA ILE A 76 12.00 -4.50 -6.79
C ILE A 76 11.53 -3.39 -7.71
N HIS A 77 10.41 -3.62 -8.39
CA HIS A 77 9.73 -2.65 -9.22
C HIS A 77 8.46 -2.20 -8.50
N LEU A 78 8.51 -1.01 -7.90
CA LEU A 78 7.39 -0.39 -7.19
C LEU A 78 6.65 0.57 -8.12
N ARG A 79 5.41 0.25 -8.45
CA ARG A 79 4.54 1.07 -9.30
C ARG A 79 3.36 1.63 -8.49
N VAL A 80 3.21 2.95 -8.52
CA VAL A 80 2.13 3.66 -7.83
C VAL A 80 1.22 4.32 -8.85
N ASN A 81 -0.09 4.12 -8.74
CA ASN A 81 -1.11 4.78 -9.58
C ASN A 81 -0.81 4.66 -11.09
N LYS A 82 -0.35 3.48 -11.54
CA LYS A 82 0.02 3.17 -12.94
C LYS A 82 1.13 4.05 -13.53
N ARG A 83 1.92 4.75 -12.71
CA ARG A 83 3.09 5.54 -13.16
C ARG A 83 4.26 4.65 -13.57
N LYS A 84 5.35 5.26 -14.04
CA LYS A 84 6.63 4.55 -14.26
C LYS A 84 7.09 3.90 -12.94
N PRO A 85 7.52 2.63 -12.95
CA PRO A 85 8.00 1.98 -11.74
C PRO A 85 9.28 2.64 -11.22
N ILE A 86 9.41 2.68 -9.89
CA ILE A 86 10.65 2.95 -9.19
C ILE A 86 11.36 1.60 -9.04
N ILE A 87 12.62 1.52 -9.45
CA ILE A 87 13.41 0.28 -9.43
C ILE A 87 14.43 0.38 -8.32
N TRP A 88 14.49 -0.64 -7.47
CA TRP A 88 15.55 -0.85 -6.50
C TRP A 88 16.27 -2.15 -6.81
N THR A 89 17.60 -2.09 -6.91
CA THR A 89 18.44 -3.26 -7.17
C THR A 89 19.24 -3.58 -5.91
N PHE A 90 19.21 -4.83 -5.48
CA PHE A 90 19.99 -5.31 -4.35
C PHE A 90 21.48 -5.39 -4.68
N ASN A 91 22.32 -5.00 -3.74
CA ASN A 91 23.76 -5.10 -3.87
C ASN A 91 24.18 -6.57 -3.87
N HIS A 92 25.29 -6.87 -4.57
CA HIS A 92 25.81 -8.23 -4.72
C HIS A 92 26.10 -8.98 -3.41
N PHE A 93 26.26 -8.27 -2.28
CA PHE A 93 26.48 -8.88 -0.96
C PHE A 93 25.22 -9.03 -0.11
N ASP A 94 24.08 -8.51 -0.57
CA ASP A 94 22.84 -8.55 0.19
C ASP A 94 22.33 -9.99 0.30
N LYS A 95 21.88 -10.36 1.51
CA LYS A 95 21.40 -11.70 1.83
C LYS A 95 20.36 -11.67 2.94
N VAL A 96 19.43 -12.61 2.91
CA VAL A 96 18.40 -12.80 3.94
C VAL A 96 18.55 -14.20 4.54
N LYS A 97 18.61 -14.28 5.87
CA LYS A 97 18.73 -15.56 6.57
C LYS A 97 17.47 -16.42 6.37
N ALA A 98 17.60 -17.72 6.63
CA ALA A 98 16.49 -18.65 6.65
C ALA A 98 15.35 -18.12 7.53
N LYS A 99 14.12 -18.16 7.01
CA LYS A 99 12.88 -17.68 7.67
C LYS A 99 12.88 -16.19 8.10
N ASP A 100 13.88 -15.41 7.71
CA ASP A 100 14.04 -14.02 8.12
C ASP A 100 13.40 -13.05 7.12
N THR A 101 13.37 -11.77 7.46
CA THR A 101 12.77 -10.71 6.64
C THR A 101 13.74 -9.56 6.39
N VAL A 102 13.53 -8.85 5.29
CA VAL A 102 14.22 -7.59 4.98
C VAL A 102 13.20 -6.54 4.59
N THR A 103 13.36 -5.32 5.12
CA THR A 103 12.45 -4.21 4.83
C THR A 103 13.18 -3.15 4.02
N ILE A 104 12.61 -2.81 2.88
CA ILE A 104 13.07 -1.74 2.00
C ILE A 104 12.21 -0.53 2.30
N TRP A 105 12.84 0.60 2.64
CA TRP A 105 12.16 1.84 2.95
C TRP A 105 12.21 2.78 1.74
N VAL A 106 11.04 3.24 1.33
CA VAL A 106 10.86 4.24 0.28
C VAL A 106 10.85 5.60 0.98
N SER A 107 12.00 6.27 1.04
CA SER A 107 12.03 7.66 1.49
C SER A 107 11.30 8.56 0.49
N GLU A 108 10.64 9.61 0.99
CA GLU A 108 10.05 10.70 0.16
C GLU A 108 11.06 11.32 -0.80
N HIS A 109 12.34 11.11 -0.50
CA HIS A 109 13.50 11.41 -1.30
C HIS A 109 14.07 10.08 -1.79
N GLY A 110 13.43 9.49 -2.80
CA GLY A 110 13.72 8.15 -3.28
C GLY A 110 15.21 7.86 -3.28
N LEU A 111 15.63 6.93 -2.43
CA LEU A 111 16.89 6.19 -2.54
C LEU A 111 18.04 7.08 -3.11
N SER A 112 18.40 8.12 -2.34
CA SER A 112 19.44 9.15 -2.57
C SER A 112 20.36 8.92 -3.79
N SER A 113 20.37 9.76 -4.83
CA SER A 113 20.95 11.12 -4.80
C SER A 113 20.36 12.07 -5.87
N GLN A 114 20.17 13.34 -5.49
CA GLN A 114 19.74 14.53 -6.24
C GLN A 114 18.22 14.86 -6.29
N PRO A 115 17.85 16.12 -5.98
CA PRO A 115 16.46 16.57 -6.04
C PRO A 115 16.07 16.96 -7.46
N LEU A 116 14.98 16.38 -7.97
CA LEU A 116 14.22 17.01 -9.05
C LEU A 116 13.30 18.09 -8.46
N PRO A 117 13.23 19.29 -9.05
CA PRO A 117 12.30 20.31 -8.60
C PRO A 117 10.88 19.88 -8.99
N ASP A 118 9.92 20.16 -8.11
CA ASP A 118 8.47 20.14 -8.36
C ASP A 118 7.68 18.86 -8.04
N LEU A 119 8.11 18.03 -7.10
CA LEU A 119 7.18 17.11 -6.44
C LEU A 119 6.55 17.76 -5.18
N LYS A 120 5.61 18.69 -5.38
CA LYS A 120 4.73 19.16 -4.29
C LYS A 120 3.74 18.04 -3.94
N TRP A 121 4.01 17.38 -2.81
CA TRP A 121 3.26 16.32 -2.15
C TRP A 121 1.79 16.68 -1.77
N SER A 122 1.27 17.83 -2.18
CA SER A 122 -0.06 18.32 -1.75
C SER A 122 -1.26 17.73 -2.53
N VAL A 123 -1.05 16.90 -3.55
CA VAL A 123 -2.13 16.36 -4.42
C VAL A 123 -2.40 14.86 -4.19
N LEU A 124 -1.79 14.24 -3.19
CA LEU A 124 -1.96 12.79 -2.94
C LEU A 124 -3.21 12.51 -2.08
N LYS A 125 -4.38 12.63 -2.70
CA LYS A 125 -5.66 12.16 -2.13
C LYS A 125 -5.96 10.66 -2.35
N SER A 126 -5.12 9.89 -3.04
CA SER A 126 -5.17 8.41 -2.96
C SER A 126 -3.94 7.76 -3.60
N TRP A 127 -3.22 6.97 -2.81
CA TRP A 127 -2.27 5.95 -3.28
C TRP A 127 -3.01 4.61 -3.50
N SER A 128 -4.27 4.66 -3.94
CA SER A 128 -5.19 3.51 -3.88
C SER A 128 -4.70 2.29 -4.65
N HIS A 129 -3.74 2.43 -5.57
CA HIS A 129 -3.15 1.33 -6.32
C HIS A 129 -1.62 1.33 -6.22
N VAL A 130 -1.09 0.44 -5.38
CA VAL A 130 0.34 0.09 -5.32
C VAL A 130 0.51 -1.31 -5.90
N LEU A 131 1.44 -1.46 -6.84
CA LEU A 131 1.87 -2.74 -7.40
C LEU A 131 3.36 -2.90 -7.10
N VAL A 132 3.72 -4.01 -6.46
CA VAL A 132 5.11 -4.40 -6.24
C VAL A 132 5.37 -5.66 -7.06
N THR A 133 6.44 -5.63 -7.86
CA THR A 133 6.92 -6.79 -8.60
C THR A 133 8.37 -7.05 -8.19
N LEU A 134 8.68 -8.28 -7.81
CA LEU A 134 10.02 -8.72 -7.47
C LEU A 134 10.58 -9.46 -8.69
N PHE A 135 11.84 -9.20 -9.05
CA PHE A 135 12.53 -9.91 -10.12
C PHE A 135 13.80 -10.55 -9.56
N ASN A 136 14.04 -11.81 -9.90
CA ASN A 136 15.32 -12.44 -9.67
C ASN A 136 16.36 -11.96 -10.71
N PRO A 137 17.66 -12.29 -10.57
CA PRO A 137 18.70 -11.82 -11.47
C PRO A 137 18.57 -12.32 -12.93
N SER A 138 17.80 -13.39 -13.16
CA SER A 138 17.44 -13.86 -14.51
C SER A 138 16.26 -13.12 -15.13
N GLY A 139 15.59 -12.23 -14.39
CA GLY A 139 14.43 -11.46 -14.85
C GLY A 139 13.08 -12.17 -14.69
N GLU A 140 13.02 -13.25 -13.91
CA GLU A 140 11.77 -13.94 -13.58
C GLU A 140 11.09 -13.29 -12.37
N VAL A 141 9.74 -13.32 -12.37
CA VAL A 141 8.87 -12.74 -11.33
C VAL A 141 8.50 -13.77 -10.27
#